data_AF-A0A918DYR4-F1
#
_entry.id   AF-A0A918DYR4-F1
#
_cell.length_a   1.000
_cell.length_b   1.000
_cell.length_c   1.000
_cell.angle_alpha   90.00
_cell.angle_beta   90.00
_cell.angle_gamma   90.00
#
_symmetry.space_group_name_H-M   'P 1'
#
loop_
_entity.id
_entity.type
_entity.pdbx_description
1 polymer ?
#
loop_
_entity_poly.entity_id
_entity_poly.type
_entity_poly.pdbx_seq_one_letter_code
_entity_poly.pdbx_strand_id
1 'polypeptide(L)'
;MPSAGEPLIVDEAWGAHLPFHPGLPTWAMDAGADVCVTSVHKMGSALEQTSVFHLQGDLVDPVVLKSREDLLGTTSPSVLLYAALDGWRRQMVEHGAEIYDRALALAASVRERINALDGFHVHGRDDFCGPGRAADMDPLQVIVDISALSTTGYHAADWLRAQHGVNLHVSDHRRISAQLTHADDEGTAAVLVAALVDLARHNGELPAGPAVDVPSPEGLTLEQQLLPRDAFFGPTEQVSAARAEGRIAAEMLTPYPPGIPAALPGERLNQDVLEYLRSGVKAGMVVPDAVDPRVESVRVVIEH
;
A
#
# COMPACT_ATOMS: atom_id res chain seq x y z
N MET A 1 -1.29 -3.54 23.97
CA MET A 1 -2.66 -3.19 24.39
C MET A 1 -2.70 -1.71 24.66
N PRO A 2 -3.71 -0.97 24.17
CA PRO A 2 -3.85 0.45 24.48
C PRO A 2 -3.86 0.65 26.00
N SER A 3 -3.37 1.80 26.48
CA SER A 3 -3.63 2.23 27.85
C SER A 3 -5.14 2.19 28.08
N ALA A 4 -5.58 1.49 29.13
CA ALA A 4 -7.00 1.25 29.39
C ALA A 4 -7.80 2.57 29.38
N GLY A 5 -8.58 2.80 28.31
CA GLY A 5 -9.49 3.94 28.20
C GLY A 5 -9.55 4.66 26.85
N GLU A 6 -8.60 4.45 25.93
CA GLU A 6 -8.61 5.09 24.60
C GLU A 6 -9.07 4.11 23.50
N PRO A 7 -9.98 4.53 22.58
CA PRO A 7 -10.44 3.67 21.50
C PRO A 7 -9.33 3.41 20.48
N LEU A 8 -9.15 2.16 20.08
CA LEU A 8 -8.26 1.75 19.00
C LEU A 8 -9.03 1.67 17.68
N ILE A 9 -8.64 2.51 16.73
CA ILE A 9 -9.14 2.49 15.36
C ILE A 9 -8.08 1.89 14.45
N VAL A 10 -8.44 0.86 13.68
CA VAL A 10 -7.55 0.21 12.71
C VAL A 10 -8.06 0.46 11.30
N ASP A 11 -7.19 1.02 10.45
CA ASP A 11 -7.39 1.03 9.00
C ASP A 11 -6.95 -0.32 8.44
N GLU A 12 -7.94 -1.17 8.18
CA GLU A 12 -7.79 -2.49 7.57
C GLU A 12 -8.32 -2.47 6.14
N ALA A 13 -8.04 -1.38 5.40
CA ALA A 13 -8.49 -1.22 4.02
C ALA A 13 -8.20 -2.45 3.14
N TRP A 14 -7.05 -3.10 3.34
CA TRP A 14 -6.62 -4.28 2.61
C TRP A 14 -6.97 -5.61 3.28
N GLY A 15 -7.70 -5.64 4.40
CA GLY A 15 -7.92 -6.86 5.19
C GLY A 15 -9.36 -7.37 5.20
N ALA A 16 -10.21 -6.95 4.26
CA ALA A 16 -11.61 -7.38 4.18
C ALA A 16 -11.78 -8.92 4.14
N HIS A 17 -10.78 -9.66 3.65
CA HIS A 17 -10.78 -11.12 3.53
C HIS A 17 -10.32 -11.87 4.78
N LEU A 18 -9.56 -11.22 5.65
CA LEU A 18 -8.90 -11.81 6.81
C LEU A 18 -9.83 -12.63 7.75
N PRO A 19 -11.06 -12.19 8.09
CA PRO A 19 -11.90 -12.92 9.04
C PRO A 19 -12.41 -14.28 8.53
N PHE A 20 -12.24 -14.59 7.24
CA PHE A 20 -12.93 -15.73 6.63
C PHE A 20 -12.09 -17.00 6.53
N HIS A 21 -10.84 -16.99 6.98
CA HIS A 21 -9.98 -18.18 6.95
C HIS A 21 -8.83 -18.14 7.98
N PRO A 22 -8.60 -19.21 8.77
CA PRO A 22 -7.56 -19.22 9.82
C PRO A 22 -6.11 -19.22 9.30
N GLY A 23 -5.92 -19.48 8.00
CA GLY A 23 -4.62 -19.38 7.32
C GLY A 23 -4.23 -17.96 6.90
N LEU A 24 -5.12 -16.98 7.13
CA LEU A 24 -4.86 -15.56 6.92
C LEU A 24 -4.46 -14.88 8.24
N PRO A 25 -3.81 -13.71 8.19
CA PRO A 25 -3.56 -12.91 9.39
C PRO A 25 -4.83 -12.64 10.22
N THR A 26 -4.67 -12.51 11.54
CA THR A 26 -5.76 -12.11 12.43
C THR A 26 -6.25 -10.71 12.07
N TRP A 27 -7.55 -10.60 11.77
CA TRP A 27 -8.19 -9.32 11.50
C TRP A 27 -8.37 -8.48 12.78
N ALA A 28 -8.48 -7.17 12.61
CA ALA A 28 -8.41 -6.19 13.70
C ALA A 28 -9.46 -6.39 14.80
N MET A 29 -10.67 -6.84 14.45
CA MET A 29 -11.73 -7.03 15.45
C MET A 29 -11.42 -8.19 16.39
N ASP A 30 -10.93 -9.33 15.91
CA ASP A 30 -10.50 -10.43 16.80
C ASP A 30 -9.27 -10.06 17.63
N ALA A 31 -8.46 -9.11 17.16
CA ALA A 31 -7.33 -8.55 17.90
C ALA A 31 -7.74 -7.51 18.96
N GLY A 32 -9.04 -7.17 19.05
CA GLY A 32 -9.59 -6.27 20.07
C GLY A 32 -9.59 -4.79 19.71
N ALA A 33 -9.57 -4.44 18.42
CA ALA A 33 -9.83 -3.06 17.99
C ALA A 33 -11.28 -2.65 18.26
N ASP A 34 -11.53 -1.40 18.67
CA ASP A 34 -12.89 -0.89 18.89
C ASP A 34 -13.58 -0.57 17.56
N VAL A 35 -12.82 -0.02 16.60
CA VAL A 35 -13.28 0.25 15.24
C VAL A 35 -12.29 -0.29 14.22
N CYS A 36 -12.78 -0.99 13.20
CA CYS A 36 -12.00 -1.43 12.06
C CYS A 36 -12.64 -0.93 10.76
N VAL A 37 -11.88 -0.30 9.87
CA VAL A 37 -12.38 0.16 8.57
C VAL A 37 -11.80 -0.71 7.46
N THR A 38 -12.65 -1.38 6.68
CA THR A 38 -12.25 -2.24 5.57
C THR A 38 -12.71 -1.67 4.23
N SER A 39 -11.87 -1.74 3.20
CA SER A 39 -12.26 -1.40 1.82
C SER A 39 -12.64 -2.68 1.10
N VAL A 40 -13.93 -3.00 1.07
CA VAL A 40 -14.43 -4.26 0.51
C VAL A 40 -14.12 -4.39 -0.99
N HIS A 41 -14.07 -3.27 -1.71
CA HIS A 41 -13.68 -3.29 -3.13
C HIS A 41 -12.23 -3.69 -3.40
N LYS A 42 -11.36 -3.70 -2.39
CA LYS A 42 -9.95 -4.08 -2.55
C LYS A 42 -9.78 -5.59 -2.50
N MET A 43 -10.09 -6.20 -1.35
CA MET A 43 -9.88 -7.65 -1.12
C MET A 43 -11.17 -8.45 -0.94
N GLY A 44 -12.33 -7.80 -1.05
CA GLY A 44 -13.65 -8.42 -0.94
C GLY A 44 -14.44 -8.47 -2.26
N SER A 45 -13.84 -8.21 -3.43
CA SER A 45 -14.55 -8.32 -4.73
C SER A 45 -15.89 -7.56 -4.81
N ALA A 46 -16.04 -6.48 -4.03
CA ALA A 46 -17.17 -5.57 -4.15
C ALA A 46 -16.86 -4.46 -5.16
N LEU A 47 -17.88 -3.70 -5.53
CA LEU A 47 -17.73 -2.57 -6.46
C LEU A 47 -16.92 -1.44 -5.84
N GLU A 48 -16.14 -0.71 -6.65
CA GLU A 48 -15.39 0.46 -6.19
C GLU A 48 -16.25 1.42 -5.34
N GLN A 49 -15.60 2.13 -4.42
CA GLN A 49 -16.22 3.01 -3.41
C GLN A 49 -16.95 2.29 -2.26
N THR A 50 -16.95 0.95 -2.22
CA THR A 50 -17.54 0.20 -1.11
C THR A 50 -16.55 0.00 0.04
N SER A 51 -16.98 0.34 1.26
CA SER A 51 -16.24 0.11 2.51
C SER A 51 -17.21 -0.23 3.65
N VAL A 52 -16.68 -0.79 4.74
CA VAL A 52 -17.43 -1.05 5.97
C VAL A 52 -16.58 -0.61 7.15
N PHE A 53 -17.16 0.12 8.10
CA PHE A 53 -16.59 0.28 9.43
C PHE A 53 -17.31 -0.69 10.38
N HIS A 54 -16.52 -1.53 11.05
CA HIS A 54 -16.95 -2.48 12.06
C HIS A 54 -16.74 -1.83 13.43
N LEU A 55 -17.68 -2.02 14.35
CA LEU A 55 -17.66 -1.47 15.70
C LEU A 55 -17.89 -2.60 16.71
N GLN A 56 -17.10 -2.62 17.78
CA GLN A 56 -17.33 -3.46 18.96
C GLN A 56 -16.96 -2.71 20.24
N GLY A 57 -17.39 -3.27 21.38
CA GLY A 57 -17.13 -2.67 22.69
C GLY A 57 -17.91 -1.38 22.94
N ASP A 58 -17.52 -0.67 24.00
CA ASP A 58 -18.29 0.46 24.55
C ASP A 58 -17.49 1.79 24.56
N LEU A 59 -16.25 1.82 24.05
CA LEU A 59 -15.43 3.04 24.03
C LEU A 59 -15.87 4.06 22.96
N VAL A 60 -16.60 3.60 21.93
CA VAL A 60 -17.14 4.46 20.87
C VAL A 60 -18.65 4.31 20.84
N ASP A 61 -19.35 5.41 21.11
CA ASP A 61 -20.82 5.46 21.04
C ASP A 61 -21.30 5.26 19.58
N PRO A 62 -22.11 4.22 19.28
CA PRO A 62 -22.59 3.94 17.93
C PRO A 62 -23.46 5.05 17.34
N VAL A 63 -24.23 5.78 18.17
CA VAL A 63 -25.08 6.89 17.73
C VAL A 63 -24.21 8.06 17.28
N VAL A 64 -23.16 8.36 18.05
CA VAL A 64 -22.21 9.42 17.71
C VAL A 64 -21.41 9.04 16.46
N LEU A 65 -20.95 7.79 16.35
CA LEU A 65 -20.24 7.31 15.17
C LEU A 65 -21.09 7.43 13.91
N LYS A 66 -22.35 6.95 13.97
CA LYS A 66 -23.29 7.07 12.85
C LYS A 66 -23.55 8.52 12.46
N SER A 67 -23.78 9.40 13.44
CA SER A 67 -23.98 10.83 13.19
C SER A 67 -22.78 11.50 12.51
N ARG A 68 -21.54 11.04 12.77
CA ARG A 68 -20.33 11.55 12.12
C ARG A 68 -20.20 11.02 10.69
N GLU A 69 -20.55 9.77 10.46
CA GLU A 69 -20.57 9.19 9.11
C GLU A 69 -21.62 9.87 8.22
N ASP A 70 -22.79 10.23 8.77
CA ASP A 70 -23.85 10.95 8.05
C ASP A 70 -23.37 12.33 7.49
N LEU A 71 -22.29 12.92 8.02
CA LEU A 71 -21.70 14.16 7.48
C LEU A 71 -20.93 13.94 6.18
N LEU A 72 -20.42 12.72 5.96
CA LEU A 72 -19.60 12.35 4.80
C LEU A 72 -20.41 11.59 3.75
N GLY A 73 -21.49 10.93 4.18
CA GLY A 73 -22.38 10.16 3.32
C GLY A 73 -23.20 11.00 2.36
N THR A 74 -23.53 10.42 1.21
CA THR A 74 -24.54 10.98 0.30
C THR A 74 -25.95 10.68 0.83
N THR A 75 -26.86 11.64 0.70
CA THR A 75 -28.29 11.42 1.02
C THR A 75 -29.00 10.51 0.01
N SER A 76 -28.35 10.19 -1.11
CA SER A 76 -28.89 9.40 -2.22
C SER A 76 -27.91 8.28 -2.60
N PRO A 77 -27.72 7.27 -1.74
CA PRO A 77 -26.73 6.25 -2.00
C PRO A 77 -27.15 5.29 -3.12
N SER A 78 -26.17 4.71 -3.80
CA SER A 78 -26.41 3.73 -4.86
C SER A 78 -26.85 2.39 -4.25
N VAL A 79 -28.07 1.97 -4.57
CA VAL A 79 -28.59 0.65 -4.17
C VAL A 79 -27.73 -0.48 -4.74
N LEU A 80 -27.09 -0.29 -5.89
CA LEU A 80 -26.19 -1.29 -6.48
C LEU A 80 -24.94 -1.53 -5.63
N LEU A 81 -24.37 -0.48 -5.02
CA LEU A 81 -23.21 -0.63 -4.14
C LEU A 81 -23.59 -1.39 -2.87
N TYR A 82 -24.74 -1.10 -2.27
CA TYR A 82 -25.24 -1.85 -1.11
C TYR A 82 -25.59 -3.30 -1.45
N ALA A 83 -26.20 -3.56 -2.61
CA ALA A 83 -26.49 -4.92 -3.05
C ALA A 83 -25.22 -5.73 -3.29
N ALA A 84 -24.18 -5.12 -3.88
CA ALA A 84 -22.88 -5.76 -4.04
C ALA A 84 -22.20 -6.06 -2.69
N LEU A 85 -22.24 -5.11 -1.76
CA LEU A 85 -21.74 -5.30 -0.38
C LEU A 85 -22.45 -6.44 0.35
N ASP A 86 -23.78 -6.49 0.31
CA ASP A 86 -24.54 -7.56 0.96
C ASP A 86 -24.33 -8.92 0.28
N GLY A 87 -24.23 -8.93 -1.05
CA GLY A 87 -23.88 -10.11 -1.83
C GLY A 87 -22.51 -10.68 -1.45
N TRP A 88 -21.49 -9.82 -1.37
CA TRP A 88 -20.16 -10.20 -0.89
C TRP A 88 -20.22 -10.76 0.52
N ARG A 89 -20.83 -10.04 1.47
CA ARG A 89 -20.96 -10.46 2.87
C ARG A 89 -21.57 -11.86 2.94
N ARG A 90 -22.67 -12.09 2.21
CA ARG A 90 -23.32 -13.40 2.15
C ARG A 90 -22.38 -14.47 1.59
N GLN A 91 -21.70 -14.21 0.48
CA GLN A 91 -20.78 -15.16 -0.14
C GLN A 91 -19.65 -15.56 0.82
N MET A 92 -19.06 -14.60 1.53
CA MET A 92 -17.96 -14.89 2.45
C MET A 92 -18.42 -15.63 3.70
N VAL A 93 -19.61 -15.32 4.22
CA VAL A 93 -20.18 -16.07 5.36
C VAL A 93 -20.55 -17.50 4.97
N GLU A 94 -21.13 -17.70 3.78
CA GLU A 94 -21.58 -19.04 3.34
C GLU A 94 -20.43 -19.91 2.80
N HIS A 95 -19.42 -19.31 2.14
CA HIS A 95 -18.42 -20.02 1.36
C HIS A 95 -16.97 -19.53 1.55
N GLY A 96 -16.72 -18.54 2.40
CA GLY A 96 -15.41 -17.88 2.52
C GLY A 96 -14.26 -18.84 2.80
N ALA A 97 -14.45 -19.80 3.71
CA ALA A 97 -13.41 -20.77 4.04
C ALA A 97 -12.94 -21.57 2.80
N GLU A 98 -13.87 -22.17 2.05
CA GLU A 98 -13.55 -22.95 0.84
C GLU A 98 -12.97 -22.08 -0.29
N ILE A 99 -13.42 -20.83 -0.38
CA ILE A 99 -12.90 -19.85 -1.34
C ILE A 99 -11.42 -19.56 -1.05
N TYR A 100 -11.08 -19.31 0.23
CA TYR A 100 -9.71 -19.01 0.62
C TYR A 100 -8.81 -20.23 0.73
N ASP A 101 -9.35 -21.44 0.98
CA ASP A 101 -8.59 -22.69 0.82
C ASP A 101 -7.96 -22.76 -0.59
N ARG A 102 -8.77 -22.49 -1.63
CA ARG A 102 -8.30 -22.50 -3.03
C ARG A 102 -7.32 -21.37 -3.31
N ALA A 103 -7.63 -20.14 -2.89
CA ALA A 103 -6.78 -18.98 -3.12
C ALA A 103 -5.40 -19.15 -2.45
N LEU A 104 -5.37 -19.67 -1.22
CA LEU A 104 -4.13 -19.92 -0.49
C LEU A 104 -3.31 -21.06 -1.11
N ALA A 105 -3.96 -22.13 -1.58
CA ALA A 105 -3.28 -23.20 -2.31
C ALA A 105 -2.67 -22.70 -3.63
N LEU A 106 -3.40 -21.87 -4.37
CA LEU A 106 -2.89 -21.22 -5.59
C LEU A 106 -1.70 -20.31 -5.26
N ALA A 107 -1.82 -19.47 -4.24
CA ALA A 107 -0.75 -18.58 -3.81
C ALA A 107 0.51 -19.36 -3.40
N ALA A 108 0.38 -20.46 -2.65
CA ALA A 108 1.52 -21.32 -2.31
C ALA A 108 2.23 -21.85 -3.57
N SER A 109 1.47 -22.41 -4.52
CA SER A 109 2.01 -22.91 -5.80
C SER A 109 2.70 -21.81 -6.62
N VAL A 110 2.08 -20.64 -6.75
CA VAL A 110 2.65 -19.49 -7.48
C VAL A 110 3.96 -19.03 -6.81
N ARG A 111 3.97 -18.92 -5.49
CA ARG A 111 5.15 -18.51 -4.73
C ARG A 111 6.32 -19.48 -4.94
N GLU A 112 6.07 -20.79 -4.90
CA GLU A 112 7.10 -21.81 -5.16
C GLU A 112 7.64 -21.72 -6.59
N ARG A 113 6.76 -21.57 -7.59
CA ARG A 113 7.15 -21.46 -9.00
C ARG A 113 8.00 -20.22 -9.28
N ILE A 114 7.68 -19.09 -8.66
CA ILE A 114 8.46 -17.85 -8.80
C ILE A 114 9.80 -17.99 -8.06
N ASN A 115 9.83 -18.56 -6.86
CA ASN A 115 11.07 -18.82 -6.09
C ASN A 115 12.04 -19.77 -6.80
N ALA A 116 11.55 -20.60 -7.72
CA ALA A 116 12.39 -21.47 -8.54
C ALA A 116 13.10 -20.73 -9.70
N LEU A 117 12.76 -19.47 -9.96
CA LEU A 117 13.40 -18.66 -11.00
C LEU A 117 14.71 -18.06 -10.47
N ASP A 118 15.76 -18.13 -11.29
CA ASP A 118 17.05 -17.55 -10.93
C ASP A 118 16.97 -16.02 -10.80
N GLY A 119 17.50 -15.48 -9.71
CA GLY A 119 17.45 -14.05 -9.39
C GLY A 119 16.14 -13.53 -8.78
N PHE A 120 15.18 -14.39 -8.47
CA PHE A 120 13.93 -14.02 -7.78
C PHE A 120 13.91 -14.57 -6.35
N HIS A 121 13.44 -13.76 -5.40
CA HIS A 121 13.14 -14.19 -4.02
C HIS A 121 11.76 -13.67 -3.60
N VAL A 122 10.79 -14.57 -3.49
CA VAL A 122 9.46 -14.26 -2.97
C VAL A 122 9.52 -14.21 -1.45
N HIS A 123 9.34 -13.01 -0.90
CA HIS A 123 9.39 -12.77 0.53
C HIS A 123 8.31 -13.60 1.26
N GLY A 124 8.67 -14.12 2.42
CA GLY A 124 7.79 -14.86 3.32
C GLY A 124 7.84 -14.34 4.75
N ARG A 125 7.29 -15.14 5.68
CA ARG A 125 7.26 -14.81 7.11
C ARG A 125 8.66 -14.62 7.70
N ASP A 126 9.66 -15.37 7.25
CA ASP A 126 11.03 -15.24 7.74
C ASP A 126 11.66 -13.89 7.36
N ASP A 127 11.17 -13.24 6.30
CA ASP A 127 11.64 -11.92 5.89
C ASP A 127 10.97 -10.79 6.68
N PHE A 128 9.65 -10.90 6.94
CA PHE A 128 8.85 -9.80 7.51
C PHE A 128 8.41 -9.96 8.96
N CYS A 129 8.37 -11.18 9.49
CA CYS A 129 7.81 -11.47 10.81
C CYS A 129 8.90 -11.73 11.86
N GLY A 130 8.54 -11.57 13.13
CA GLY A 130 9.43 -11.84 14.28
C GLY A 130 9.42 -10.75 15.34
N PRO A 131 10.24 -10.87 16.40
CA PRO A 131 10.30 -9.88 17.48
C PRO A 131 10.65 -8.48 16.94
N GLY A 132 9.79 -7.49 17.21
CA GLY A 132 9.96 -6.12 16.71
C GLY A 132 9.63 -5.94 15.23
N ARG A 133 9.04 -6.94 14.57
CA ARG A 133 8.58 -6.89 13.18
C ARG A 133 7.07 -7.21 13.10
N ALA A 134 6.56 -7.51 11.90
CA ALA A 134 5.16 -7.85 11.71
C ALA A 134 4.76 -9.11 12.50
N ALA A 135 3.52 -9.17 12.96
CA ALA A 135 2.99 -10.34 13.67
C ALA A 135 2.74 -11.53 12.73
N ASP A 136 2.26 -11.24 11.52
CA ASP A 136 2.04 -12.22 10.46
C ASP A 136 2.12 -11.53 9.07
N MET A 137 2.00 -12.30 8.00
CA MET A 137 2.02 -11.84 6.61
C MET A 137 0.86 -12.47 5.83
N ASP A 138 0.16 -11.65 5.03
CA ASP A 138 -0.82 -12.13 4.06
C ASP A 138 -0.11 -12.82 2.88
N PRO A 139 -0.26 -14.15 2.69
CA PRO A 139 0.41 -14.88 1.62
C PRO A 139 -0.13 -14.54 0.22
N LEU A 140 -1.32 -13.94 0.13
CA LEU A 140 -1.92 -13.50 -1.13
C LEU A 140 -1.20 -12.26 -1.72
N GLN A 141 -0.44 -11.54 -0.90
CA GLN A 141 0.49 -10.52 -1.37
C GLN A 141 1.83 -11.19 -1.75
N VAL A 142 2.04 -11.38 -3.05
CA VAL A 142 3.23 -12.03 -3.61
C VAL A 142 4.28 -10.95 -3.90
N ILE A 143 5.06 -10.61 -2.88
CA ILE A 143 6.14 -9.62 -2.95
C ILE A 143 7.44 -10.31 -3.33
N VAL A 144 8.02 -9.94 -4.46
CA VAL A 144 9.21 -10.59 -5.04
C VAL A 144 10.37 -9.62 -5.10
N ASP A 145 11.46 -9.93 -4.41
CA ASP A 145 12.76 -9.30 -4.61
C ASP A 145 13.35 -9.74 -5.94
N ILE A 146 13.80 -8.76 -6.71
CA ILE A 146 14.48 -8.96 -7.99
C ILE A 146 15.82 -8.23 -8.03
N SER A 147 16.40 -7.88 -6.87
CA SER A 147 17.65 -7.10 -6.79
C SER A 147 18.86 -7.86 -7.34
N ALA A 148 18.75 -9.18 -7.51
CA ALA A 148 19.76 -10.01 -8.17
C ALA A 148 19.71 -9.90 -9.71
N LEU A 149 18.63 -9.35 -10.27
CA LEU A 149 18.51 -9.02 -11.68
C LEU A 149 19.25 -7.70 -11.99
N SER A 150 19.49 -7.44 -13.28
CA SER A 150 20.16 -6.21 -13.76
C SER A 150 19.18 -5.06 -14.01
N THR A 151 17.94 -5.18 -13.55
CA THR A 151 16.87 -4.22 -13.76
C THR A 151 16.20 -3.82 -12.44
N THR A 152 15.32 -2.83 -12.49
CA THR A 152 14.51 -2.38 -11.35
C THR A 152 13.09 -2.90 -11.45
N GLY A 153 12.35 -2.89 -10.34
CA GLY A 153 10.92 -3.24 -10.37
C GLY A 153 10.12 -2.30 -11.28
N TYR A 154 10.50 -1.02 -11.38
CA TYR A 154 9.87 -0.07 -12.31
C TYR A 154 9.96 -0.54 -13.77
N HIS A 155 11.17 -0.83 -14.25
CA HIS A 155 11.38 -1.27 -15.63
C HIS A 155 10.79 -2.67 -15.87
N ALA A 156 10.90 -3.57 -14.89
CA ALA A 156 10.29 -4.89 -14.95
C ALA A 156 8.76 -4.79 -15.11
N ALA A 157 8.09 -3.93 -14.33
CA ALA A 157 6.65 -3.74 -14.41
C ALA A 157 6.22 -3.15 -15.76
N ASP A 158 6.92 -2.15 -16.28
CA ASP A 158 6.65 -1.59 -17.60
C ASP A 158 6.84 -2.63 -18.71
N TRP A 159 7.89 -3.45 -18.61
CA TRP A 159 8.15 -4.51 -19.57
C TRP A 159 7.08 -5.61 -19.53
N LEU A 160 6.71 -6.10 -18.33
CA LEU A 160 5.64 -7.09 -18.15
C LEU A 160 4.31 -6.60 -18.73
N ARG A 161 3.99 -5.32 -18.51
CA ARG A 161 2.79 -4.70 -19.08
C ARG A 161 2.87 -4.62 -20.60
N ALA A 162 4.00 -4.20 -21.16
CA ALA A 162 4.16 -4.00 -22.59
C ALA A 162 4.21 -5.32 -23.39
N GLN A 163 4.89 -6.35 -22.85
CA GLN A 163 5.11 -7.62 -23.55
C GLN A 163 4.04 -8.66 -23.27
N HIS A 164 3.49 -8.68 -22.05
CA HIS A 164 2.58 -9.73 -21.58
C HIS A 164 1.19 -9.23 -21.21
N GLY A 165 0.95 -7.91 -21.20
CA GLY A 165 -0.31 -7.34 -20.76
C GLY A 165 -0.59 -7.56 -19.26
N VAL A 166 0.44 -7.85 -18.47
CA VAL A 166 0.34 -8.10 -17.03
C VAL A 166 0.60 -6.81 -16.27
N ASN A 167 -0.40 -6.34 -15.51
CA ASN A 167 -0.22 -5.23 -14.58
C ASN A 167 0.08 -5.79 -13.18
N LEU A 168 1.20 -5.37 -12.61
CA LEU A 168 1.56 -5.69 -11.24
C LEU A 168 0.85 -4.74 -10.26
N HIS A 169 0.71 -5.19 -9.01
CA HIS A 169 0.06 -4.41 -7.96
C HIS A 169 0.91 -3.20 -7.56
N VAL A 170 2.18 -3.43 -7.22
CA VAL A 170 3.16 -2.41 -6.83
C VAL A 170 4.55 -2.83 -7.32
N SER A 171 5.39 -1.86 -7.69
CA SER A 171 6.78 -2.10 -8.08
C SER A 171 7.68 -0.97 -7.63
N ASP A 172 8.75 -1.29 -6.89
CA ASP A 172 9.75 -0.34 -6.42
C ASP A 172 11.11 -0.55 -7.13
N HIS A 173 12.15 0.15 -6.69
CA HIS A 173 13.49 0.04 -7.27
C HIS A 173 14.14 -1.36 -7.15
N ARG A 174 13.61 -2.26 -6.32
CA ARG A 174 14.16 -3.60 -6.00
C ARG A 174 13.16 -4.75 -6.13
N ARG A 175 11.86 -4.44 -6.12
CA ARG A 175 10.79 -5.42 -5.95
C ARG A 175 9.66 -5.20 -6.92
N ILE A 176 9.00 -6.31 -7.23
CA ILE A 176 7.70 -6.36 -7.88
C ILE A 176 6.72 -7.08 -6.97
N SER A 177 5.45 -6.70 -7.03
CA SER A 177 4.39 -7.34 -6.24
C SER A 177 3.23 -7.72 -7.14
N ALA A 178 2.83 -9.00 -7.09
CA ALA A 178 1.54 -9.44 -7.59
C ALA A 178 0.59 -9.61 -6.40
N GLN A 179 -0.67 -9.24 -6.57
CA GLN A 179 -1.71 -9.47 -5.59
C GLN A 179 -2.64 -10.55 -6.14
N LEU A 180 -2.71 -11.68 -5.44
CA LEU A 180 -3.66 -12.72 -5.75
C LEU A 180 -4.94 -12.50 -4.94
N THR A 181 -6.06 -12.81 -5.56
CA THR A 181 -7.38 -12.74 -4.93
C THR A 181 -8.07 -14.09 -5.10
N HIS A 182 -9.26 -14.22 -4.51
CA HIS A 182 -10.07 -15.41 -4.75
C HIS A 182 -10.67 -15.50 -6.17
N ALA A 183 -10.52 -14.46 -6.99
CA ALA A 183 -10.92 -14.47 -8.38
C ALA A 183 -9.84 -15.07 -9.29
N ASP A 184 -8.62 -15.27 -8.79
CA ASP A 184 -7.53 -15.88 -9.53
C ASP A 184 -7.63 -17.41 -9.57
N ASP A 185 -7.15 -17.98 -10.68
CA ASP A 185 -7.11 -19.42 -10.91
C ASP A 185 -5.76 -19.83 -11.53
N GLU A 186 -5.61 -21.12 -11.84
CA GLU A 186 -4.38 -21.62 -12.47
C GLU A 186 -4.13 -20.97 -13.85
N GLY A 187 -5.17 -20.54 -14.56
CA GLY A 187 -5.05 -19.85 -15.83
C GLY A 187 -4.43 -18.45 -15.66
N THR A 188 -4.96 -17.63 -14.75
CA THR A 188 -4.40 -16.30 -14.47
C THR A 188 -3.00 -16.40 -13.86
N ALA A 189 -2.79 -17.36 -12.96
CA ALA A 189 -1.48 -17.66 -12.39
C ALA A 189 -0.45 -18.10 -13.43
N ALA A 190 -0.84 -18.93 -14.40
CA ALA A 190 0.06 -19.38 -15.47
C ALA A 190 0.50 -18.21 -16.36
N VAL A 191 -0.37 -17.24 -16.64
CA VAL A 191 -0.01 -16.01 -17.37
C VAL A 191 1.05 -15.22 -16.60
N LEU A 192 0.85 -14.99 -15.30
CA LEU A 192 1.83 -14.30 -14.46
C LEU A 192 3.18 -15.02 -14.44
N VAL A 193 3.19 -16.33 -14.17
CA VAL A 193 4.44 -17.10 -14.09
C VAL A 193 5.16 -17.14 -15.43
N ALA A 194 4.44 -17.30 -16.55
CA ALA A 194 5.04 -17.26 -17.88
C ALA A 194 5.71 -15.91 -18.17
N ALA A 195 5.04 -14.81 -17.80
CA ALA A 195 5.59 -13.47 -17.96
C ALA A 195 6.87 -13.25 -17.13
N LEU A 196 6.91 -13.77 -15.89
CA LEU A 196 8.10 -13.69 -15.02
C LEU A 196 9.25 -14.58 -15.50
N VAL A 197 8.96 -15.78 -16.03
CA VAL A 197 9.96 -16.63 -16.69
C VAL A 197 10.59 -15.88 -17.87
N ASP A 198 9.78 -15.18 -18.64
CA ASP A 198 10.24 -14.43 -19.81
C ASP A 198 11.05 -13.19 -19.41
N LEU A 199 10.64 -12.48 -18.35
CA LEU A 199 11.41 -11.40 -17.74
C LEU A 199 12.80 -11.90 -17.29
N ALA A 200 12.86 -13.05 -16.62
CA ALA A 200 14.13 -13.64 -16.19
C ALA A 200 15.10 -13.88 -17.36
N ARG A 201 14.57 -14.34 -18.50
CA ARG A 201 15.36 -14.59 -19.73
C ARG A 201 15.83 -13.31 -20.40
N HIS A 202 15.03 -12.25 -20.37
CA HIS A 202 15.31 -10.99 -21.06
C HIS A 202 15.87 -9.89 -20.14
N ASN A 203 16.10 -10.18 -18.86
CA ASN A 203 16.59 -9.19 -17.88
C ASN A 203 17.84 -8.43 -18.35
N GLY A 204 18.75 -9.08 -19.09
CA GLY A 204 19.95 -8.42 -19.63
C GLY A 204 19.68 -7.39 -20.74
N GLU A 205 18.48 -7.38 -21.31
CA GLU A 205 18.04 -6.43 -22.33
C GLU A 205 17.31 -5.22 -21.73
N LEU A 206 16.84 -5.34 -20.49
CA LEU A 206 16.17 -4.25 -19.80
C LEU A 206 17.21 -3.22 -19.33
N PRO A 207 16.87 -1.92 -19.33
CA PRO A 207 17.75 -0.91 -18.77
C PRO A 207 18.00 -1.17 -17.28
N ALA A 208 19.25 -0.97 -16.85
CA ALA A 208 19.53 -0.75 -15.45
C ALA A 208 18.85 0.56 -15.00
N GLY A 209 18.32 0.59 -13.79
CA GLY A 209 17.84 1.83 -13.18
C GLY A 209 18.92 2.49 -12.33
N PRO A 210 18.91 3.82 -12.17
CA PRO A 210 19.75 4.48 -11.19
C PRO A 210 19.41 4.00 -9.78
N ALA A 211 20.41 4.02 -8.90
CA ALA A 211 20.19 3.72 -7.49
C ALA A 211 19.22 4.75 -6.87
N VAL A 212 18.39 4.27 -5.95
CA VAL A 212 17.53 5.12 -5.12
C VAL A 212 18.18 5.22 -3.74
N ASP A 213 18.37 6.45 -3.29
CA ASP A 213 19.01 6.76 -2.01
C ASP A 213 17.96 6.62 -0.88
N VAL A 214 17.69 5.38 -0.47
CA VAL A 214 16.74 5.10 0.62
C VAL A 214 17.37 5.49 1.95
N PRO A 215 16.78 6.43 2.73
CA PRO A 215 17.38 6.87 3.98
C PRO A 215 17.21 5.82 5.08
N SER A 216 17.91 6.04 6.19
CA SER A 216 17.61 5.32 7.43
C SER A 216 16.20 5.68 7.94
N PRO A 217 15.58 4.85 8.81
CA PRO A 217 14.30 5.19 9.43
C PRO A 217 14.33 6.55 10.17
N GLU A 218 15.46 6.88 10.81
CA GLU A 218 15.65 8.18 11.46
C GLU A 218 15.68 9.33 10.44
N GLY A 219 16.32 9.13 9.28
CA GLY A 219 16.37 10.10 8.18
C GLY A 219 15.00 10.35 7.53
N LEU A 220 14.07 9.40 7.61
CA LEU A 220 12.68 9.56 7.17
C LEU A 220 11.77 10.19 8.23
N THR A 221 12.25 10.37 9.47
CA THR A 221 11.46 10.95 10.55
C THR A 221 11.65 12.46 10.58
N LEU A 222 10.65 13.21 10.10
CA LEU A 222 10.66 14.67 10.09
C LEU A 222 10.04 15.25 11.38
N GLU A 223 10.50 16.43 11.77
CA GLU A 223 9.95 17.13 12.93
C GLU A 223 8.74 17.96 12.53
N GLN A 224 7.60 17.71 13.18
CA GLN A 224 6.40 18.50 13.00
C GLN A 224 6.53 19.88 13.66
N GLN A 225 6.57 20.95 12.87
CA GLN A 225 6.68 22.34 13.32
C GLN A 225 5.33 23.06 13.39
N LEU A 226 4.41 22.69 12.51
CA LEU A 226 3.06 23.26 12.43
C LEU A 226 2.01 22.15 12.37
N LEU A 227 0.76 22.51 12.71
CA LEU A 227 -0.36 21.63 12.40
C LEU A 227 -0.50 21.50 10.87
N PRO A 228 -0.80 20.30 10.34
CA PRO A 228 -0.89 20.12 8.89
C PRO A 228 -1.91 21.04 8.23
N ARG A 229 -3.02 21.31 8.92
CA ARG A 229 -4.04 22.27 8.50
C ARG A 229 -3.47 23.68 8.35
N ASP A 230 -2.69 24.14 9.32
CA ASP A 230 -2.17 25.51 9.33
C ASP A 230 -1.09 25.70 8.27
N ALA A 231 -0.24 24.69 8.07
CA ALA A 231 0.76 24.69 7.01
C ALA A 231 0.11 24.66 5.61
N PHE A 232 -0.93 23.85 5.42
CA PHE A 232 -1.60 23.69 4.12
C PHE A 232 -2.43 24.91 3.71
N PHE A 233 -3.13 25.55 4.65
CA PHE A 233 -3.97 26.73 4.38
C PHE A 233 -3.27 28.07 4.62
N GLY A 234 -2.05 28.06 5.16
CA GLY A 234 -1.28 29.26 5.45
C GLY A 234 -0.61 29.89 4.21
N PRO A 235 0.14 30.99 4.38
CA PRO A 235 0.92 31.60 3.32
C PRO A 235 2.08 30.67 2.88
N THR A 236 2.19 30.44 1.57
CA THR A 236 3.18 29.51 1.00
C THR A 236 3.97 30.14 -0.15
N GLU A 237 5.18 29.66 -0.38
CA GLU A 237 5.96 29.95 -1.58
C GLU A 237 6.50 28.66 -2.22
N GLN A 238 6.85 28.73 -3.51
CA GLN A 238 7.52 27.65 -4.21
C GLN A 238 9.03 27.90 -4.20
N VAL A 239 9.81 26.97 -3.64
CA VAL A 239 11.27 27.06 -3.61
C VAL A 239 11.89 25.91 -4.40
N SER A 240 13.08 26.13 -4.96
CA SER A 240 13.85 25.04 -5.57
C SER A 240 14.21 23.99 -4.51
N ALA A 241 14.29 22.70 -4.87
CA ALA A 241 14.67 21.65 -3.94
C ALA A 241 16.02 21.92 -3.23
N ALA A 242 16.98 22.55 -3.92
CA ALA A 242 18.27 22.97 -3.35
C ALA A 242 18.18 24.05 -2.24
N ARG A 243 17.00 24.65 -2.03
CA ARG A 243 16.70 25.65 -0.99
C ARG A 243 15.58 25.18 -0.05
N ALA A 244 15.13 23.93 -0.19
CA ALA A 244 14.01 23.39 0.58
C ALA A 244 14.45 22.79 1.91
N GLU A 245 15.71 22.36 2.04
CA GLU A 245 16.25 21.87 3.31
C GLU A 245 16.05 22.91 4.43
N GLY A 246 15.54 22.43 5.56
CA GLY A 246 15.25 23.25 6.72
C GLY A 246 13.97 24.08 6.59
N ARG A 247 13.26 24.08 5.46
CA ARG A 247 11.96 24.77 5.30
C ARG A 247 10.82 23.87 5.77
N ILE A 248 9.70 24.48 6.14
CA ILE A 248 8.49 23.75 6.53
C ILE A 248 7.67 23.42 5.29
N ALA A 249 7.39 22.14 5.04
CA ALA A 249 6.56 21.70 3.92
C ALA A 249 5.14 22.26 4.03
N ALA A 250 4.59 22.70 2.90
CA ALA A 250 3.19 23.13 2.79
C ALA A 250 2.38 22.25 1.83
N GLU A 251 2.96 21.13 1.41
CA GLU A 251 2.35 20.11 0.57
C GLU A 251 2.73 18.72 1.08
N MET A 252 2.03 17.70 0.58
CA MET A 252 2.40 16.32 0.81
C MET A 252 3.43 15.88 -0.23
N LEU A 253 4.46 15.16 0.20
CA LEU A 253 5.44 14.54 -0.68
C LEU A 253 5.35 13.02 -0.51
N THR A 254 4.47 12.40 -1.30
CA THR A 254 4.20 10.95 -1.22
C THR A 254 4.90 10.21 -2.35
N PRO A 255 6.01 9.49 -2.08
CA PRO A 255 6.62 8.60 -3.06
C PRO A 255 5.70 7.41 -3.35
N TYR A 256 5.46 7.09 -4.62
CA TYR A 256 4.78 5.88 -5.05
C TYR A 256 5.71 5.00 -5.88
N PRO A 257 5.99 3.78 -5.39
CA PRO A 257 5.81 3.28 -4.00
C PRO A 257 6.80 3.91 -3.00
N PRO A 258 6.59 3.77 -1.66
CA PRO A 258 5.61 2.90 -0.98
C PRO A 258 4.17 3.44 -0.88
N GLY A 259 3.90 4.67 -1.31
CA GLY A 259 2.58 5.30 -1.17
C GLY A 259 2.28 5.77 0.25
N ILE A 260 3.33 6.03 1.04
CA ILE A 260 3.28 6.62 2.38
C ILE A 260 4.02 7.96 2.30
N PRO A 261 3.45 9.07 2.80
CA PRO A 261 4.09 10.38 2.75
C PRO A 261 5.49 10.35 3.37
N ALA A 262 6.49 10.82 2.63
CA ALA A 262 7.84 11.08 3.14
C ALA A 262 7.93 12.47 3.80
N ALA A 263 7.00 13.36 3.46
CA ALA A 263 6.75 14.60 4.19
C ALA A 263 5.26 14.95 4.15
N LEU A 264 4.73 15.44 5.26
CA LEU A 264 3.41 16.03 5.40
C LEU A 264 3.52 17.56 5.55
N PRO A 265 2.45 18.31 5.21
CA PRO A 265 2.38 19.73 5.54
C PRO A 265 2.65 19.96 7.03
N GLY A 266 3.50 20.93 7.32
CA GLY A 266 3.89 21.30 8.69
C GLY A 266 5.16 20.62 9.20
N GLU A 267 5.72 19.67 8.46
CA GLU A 267 7.00 19.03 8.80
C GLU A 267 8.19 19.82 8.23
N ARG A 268 9.29 19.87 8.98
CA ARG A 268 10.54 20.50 8.52
C ARG A 268 11.31 19.52 7.62
N LEU A 269 11.54 19.91 6.37
CA LEU A 269 12.23 19.10 5.38
C LEU A 269 13.72 18.96 5.73
N ASN A 270 14.25 17.75 5.59
CA ASN A 270 15.68 17.48 5.69
C ASN A 270 16.25 17.08 4.31
N GLN A 271 17.57 16.98 4.22
CA GLN A 271 18.24 16.60 2.98
C GLN A 271 17.95 15.14 2.57
N ASP A 272 17.89 14.22 3.54
CA ASP A 272 17.65 12.79 3.31
C ASP A 272 16.34 12.53 2.53
N VAL A 273 15.23 13.14 2.96
CA VAL A 273 13.93 13.01 2.28
C VAL A 273 13.98 13.64 0.88
N LEU A 274 14.61 14.81 0.73
CA LEU A 274 14.72 15.47 -0.58
C LEU A 274 15.56 14.65 -1.56
N GLU A 275 16.66 14.04 -1.10
CA GLU A 275 17.52 13.18 -1.91
C GLU A 275 16.84 11.85 -2.27
N TYR A 276 16.13 11.25 -1.32
CA TYR A 276 15.33 10.05 -1.55
C TYR A 276 14.28 10.25 -2.65
N LEU A 277 13.49 11.33 -2.56
CA LEU A 277 12.47 11.64 -3.55
C LEU A 277 13.08 11.92 -4.91
N ARG A 278 14.16 12.70 -4.97
CA ARG A 278 14.80 13.08 -6.24
C ARG A 278 15.54 11.94 -6.91
N SER A 279 16.21 11.08 -6.14
CA SER A 279 16.84 9.85 -6.66
C SER A 279 15.76 8.86 -7.11
N GLY A 280 14.68 8.73 -6.34
CA GLY A 280 13.50 7.95 -6.68
C GLY A 280 12.87 8.37 -8.01
N VAL A 281 12.58 9.66 -8.18
CA VAL A 281 11.98 10.19 -9.43
C VAL A 281 12.86 9.90 -10.64
N LYS A 282 14.19 10.04 -10.51
CA LYS A 282 15.13 9.67 -11.58
C LYS A 282 15.09 8.17 -11.90
N ALA A 283 14.74 7.33 -10.94
CA ALA A 283 14.63 5.88 -11.10
C ALA A 283 13.28 5.40 -11.64
N GLY A 284 12.27 6.29 -11.72
CA GLY A 284 10.92 5.94 -12.18
C GLY A 284 9.84 5.99 -11.09
N MET A 285 10.18 6.39 -9.86
CA MET A 285 9.20 6.69 -8.82
C MET A 285 8.34 7.89 -9.21
N VAL A 286 7.09 7.92 -8.77
CA VAL A 286 6.20 9.07 -8.96
C VAL A 286 5.87 9.71 -7.62
N VAL A 287 5.71 11.03 -7.61
CA VAL A 287 5.33 11.82 -6.42
C VAL A 287 4.08 12.65 -6.78
N PRO A 288 2.89 12.04 -6.85
CA PRO A 288 1.71 12.63 -7.47
C PRO A 288 1.10 13.78 -6.65
N ASP A 289 1.32 13.78 -5.32
CA ASP A 289 0.77 14.80 -4.42
C ASP A 289 1.58 16.10 -4.42
N ALA A 290 2.81 16.06 -4.93
CA ALA A 290 3.65 17.24 -5.04
C ALA A 290 3.14 18.16 -6.15
N VAL A 291 3.14 19.47 -5.90
CA VAL A 291 2.83 20.51 -6.89
C VAL A 291 3.78 20.41 -8.09
N ASP A 292 5.04 20.06 -7.85
CA ASP A 292 6.00 19.67 -8.88
C ASP A 292 6.37 18.18 -8.73
N PRO A 293 5.73 17.27 -9.50
CA PRO A 293 5.98 15.84 -9.40
C PRO A 293 7.41 15.40 -9.73
N ARG A 294 8.22 16.28 -10.34
CA ARG A 294 9.65 16.02 -10.59
C ARG A 294 10.53 16.36 -9.38
N VAL A 295 9.96 16.98 -8.36
CA VAL A 295 10.63 17.39 -7.12
C VAL A 295 11.87 18.27 -7.42
N GLU A 296 11.79 19.10 -8.47
CA GLU A 296 12.79 20.14 -8.74
C GLU A 296 12.53 21.37 -7.87
N SER A 297 11.29 21.54 -7.45
CA SER A 297 10.83 22.55 -6.50
C SER A 297 9.82 21.95 -5.51
N VAL A 298 9.69 22.56 -4.34
CA VAL A 298 8.78 22.16 -3.27
C VAL A 298 8.04 23.39 -2.75
N ARG A 299 6.75 23.20 -2.44
CA ARG A 299 5.91 24.22 -1.81
C ARG A 299 6.13 24.22 -0.31
N VAL A 300 6.54 25.36 0.23
CA VAL A 300 6.91 25.54 1.64
C VAL A 300 6.15 26.70 2.25
N VAL A 301 6.05 26.71 3.58
CA VAL A 301 5.48 27.81 4.35
C VAL A 301 6.42 29.02 4.30
N ILE A 302 5.85 30.23 4.16
CA ILE A 302 6.61 31.48 4.30
C ILE A 302 6.90 31.69 5.80
N GLU A 303 8.17 31.59 6.18
CA GLU A 303 8.63 31.84 7.55
C GLU A 303 8.96 33.33 7.72
N HIS A 304 8.48 33.96 8.80
CA HIS A 304 8.68 35.37 9.13
C HIS A 304 9.80 35.56 10.16
#